data_AF-A0A2N7JIQ8-F1
#
_entry.id   AF-A0A2N7JIQ8-F1
#
_cell.length_a   1.000
_cell.length_b   1.000
_cell.length_c   1.000
_cell.angle_alpha   90.00
_cell.angle_beta   90.00
_cell.angle_gamma   90.00
#
_symmetry.space_group_name_H-M   'P 1'
#
loop_
_entity.id
_entity.type
_entity.pdbx_description
1 polymer ?
#
loop_
_entity_poly.entity_id
_entity_poly.type
_entity_poly.pdbx_seq_one_letter_code
_entity_poly.pdbx_strand_id
1 'polypeptide(L)'
;MEIEPIKLTPEQEQLRGTAKSALYVECYKQVISQMQEKGIRFPRDERGTNELGINASKLARWCAFKDRATLYKNSVIRNALPRDVKNIGIEDSQPRSITEKKRDDLVASQQCDINEQGQLIVTLNAQIQTLEQKLKIEVDERNARIHELELKLAASKQSVDDHIRCHAEQVRNSILSGGRTFDRT
;
A
#
# COMPACT_ATOMS: atom_id res chain seq x y z
N MET A 1 37.17 -21.35 12.71
CA MET A 1 38.26 -20.62 13.41
C MET A 1 37.63 -19.40 14.06
N GLU A 2 37.97 -19.11 15.31
CA GLU A 2 37.42 -17.95 16.03
C GLU A 2 38.49 -16.87 16.21
N ILE A 3 38.06 -15.62 16.36
CA ILE A 3 38.94 -14.52 16.76
C ILE A 3 39.23 -14.68 18.24
N GLU A 4 40.50 -14.59 18.61
CA GLU A 4 40.91 -14.59 20.01
C GLU A 4 40.78 -13.15 20.54
N PRO A 5 39.86 -12.89 21.50
CA PRO A 5 39.71 -11.57 22.06
C PRO A 5 40.99 -11.13 22.75
N ILE A 6 41.38 -9.88 22.54
CA ILE A 6 42.56 -9.32 23.20
C ILE A 6 42.31 -9.27 24.71
N LYS A 7 43.31 -9.68 25.49
CA LYS A 7 43.30 -9.57 26.95
C LYS A 7 44.33 -8.54 27.35
N LEU A 8 43.87 -7.46 27.99
CA LEU A 8 44.76 -6.42 28.49
C LEU A 8 45.45 -6.89 29.77
N THR A 9 46.71 -6.49 29.95
CA THR A 9 47.41 -6.67 31.23
C THR A 9 46.87 -5.69 32.28
N PRO A 10 47.04 -5.97 33.60
CA PRO A 10 46.60 -5.05 34.65
C PRO A 10 47.16 -3.63 34.50
N GLU A 11 48.40 -3.49 34.00
CA GLU A 11 49.03 -2.20 33.73
C GLU A 11 48.35 -1.45 32.59
N GLN A 12 48.00 -2.14 31.50
CA GLN A 12 47.26 -1.59 30.35
C GLN A 12 45.83 -1.18 30.71
N GLU A 13 45.21 -1.89 31.66
CA GLU A 13 43.89 -1.53 32.18
C GLU A 13 43.92 -0.21 32.96
N GLN A 14 45.02 0.08 33.66
CA GLN A 14 45.19 1.30 34.46
C GLN A 14 45.53 2.55 33.64
N LEU A 15 45.99 2.40 32.39
CA LEU A 15 46.27 3.53 31.49
C LEU A 15 45.05 4.47 31.37
N ARG A 16 45.31 5.77 31.18
CA ARG A 16 44.28 6.80 30.99
C ARG A 16 44.66 7.77 29.88
N GLY A 17 43.67 8.54 29.42
CA GLY A 17 43.88 9.61 28.44
C GLY A 17 44.43 9.12 27.10
N THR A 18 45.44 9.83 26.58
CA THR A 18 46.05 9.59 25.27
C THR A 18 46.68 8.21 25.17
N ALA A 19 47.36 7.74 26.22
CA ALA A 19 47.98 6.41 26.25
C ALA A 19 46.95 5.28 26.09
N LYS A 20 45.79 5.39 26.77
CA LYS A 20 44.70 4.41 26.60
C LYS A 20 44.09 4.47 25.20
N SER A 21 43.96 5.68 24.64
CA SER A 21 43.46 5.86 23.28
C SER A 21 44.37 5.20 22.24
N ALA A 22 45.70 5.35 22.39
CA ALA A 22 46.70 4.72 21.52
C ALA A 22 46.65 3.18 21.63
N LEU A 23 46.58 2.64 22.85
CA LEU A 23 46.43 1.21 23.09
C LEU A 23 45.19 0.63 22.38
N TYR A 24 44.06 1.34 22.41
CA TYR A 24 42.86 0.89 21.71
C TYR A 24 43.03 0.86 20.18
N VAL A 25 43.82 1.76 19.60
CA VAL A 25 44.16 1.71 18.17
C VAL A 25 44.99 0.48 17.85
N GLU A 26 45.95 0.13 18.70
CA GLU A 26 46.77 -1.08 18.54
C GLU A 26 45.92 -2.35 18.64
N CYS A 27 45.03 -2.40 19.65
CA CYS A 27 44.11 -3.51 19.83
C CYS A 27 43.19 -3.68 18.61
N TYR A 28 42.65 -2.57 18.08
CA TYR A 28 41.86 -2.59 16.85
C TYR A 28 42.65 -3.18 15.68
N LYS A 29 43.86 -2.67 15.41
CA LYS A 29 44.70 -3.14 14.30
C LYS A 29 45.01 -4.63 14.42
N GLN A 30 45.32 -5.11 15.62
CA GLN A 30 45.60 -6.51 15.87
C GLN A 30 44.38 -7.41 15.58
N VAL A 31 43.16 -6.99 15.95
CA VAL A 31 41.93 -7.73 15.60
C VAL A 31 41.72 -7.74 14.08
N ILE A 32 41.91 -6.61 13.40
CA ILE A 32 41.79 -6.53 11.93
C ILE A 32 42.80 -7.46 11.24
N SER A 33 44.05 -7.52 11.70
CA SER A 33 45.04 -8.45 11.18
C SER A 33 44.61 -9.91 11.38
N GLN A 34 44.13 -10.26 12.58
CA GLN A 34 43.60 -11.62 12.84
C GLN A 34 42.41 -11.96 11.93
N MET A 35 41.52 -11.01 11.65
CA MET A 35 40.39 -11.19 10.74
C MET A 35 40.86 -11.48 9.32
N GLN A 36 41.87 -10.75 8.84
CA GLN A 36 42.45 -10.96 7.51
C GLN A 36 43.17 -12.30 7.40
N GLU A 37 44.00 -12.65 8.39
CA GLU A 37 44.76 -13.90 8.42
C GLU A 37 43.87 -15.13 8.52
N LYS A 38 42.84 -15.08 9.37
CA LYS A 38 41.91 -16.19 9.62
C LYS A 38 40.73 -16.21 8.64
N GLY A 39 40.61 -15.22 7.75
CA GLY A 39 39.49 -15.07 6.82
C GLY A 39 38.14 -14.87 7.51
N ILE A 40 38.13 -14.25 8.70
CA ILE A 40 36.92 -14.03 9.50
C ILE A 40 36.31 -12.67 9.15
N ARG A 41 35.03 -12.67 8.78
CA ARG A 41 34.30 -11.45 8.41
C ARG A 41 33.81 -10.67 9.62
N PHE A 42 33.43 -9.41 9.41
CA PHE A 42 32.84 -8.59 10.46
C PHE A 42 31.52 -9.20 10.96
N PRO A 43 31.28 -9.18 12.27
CA PRO A 43 30.07 -9.76 12.82
C PRO A 43 28.87 -8.95 12.33
N ARG A 44 27.83 -9.62 11.87
CA ARG A 44 26.65 -8.93 11.33
C ARG A 44 25.77 -8.35 12.44
N ASP A 45 25.23 -7.15 12.23
CA ASP A 45 24.13 -6.64 13.04
C ASP A 45 22.80 -7.23 12.56
N GLU A 46 22.21 -8.12 13.36
CA GLU A 46 20.92 -8.76 13.05
C GLU A 46 19.77 -7.75 13.01
N ARG A 47 19.88 -6.64 13.76
CA ARG A 47 18.81 -5.63 13.87
C ARG A 47 18.93 -4.51 12.84
N GLY A 48 20.01 -4.46 12.06
CA GLY A 48 20.24 -3.43 11.05
C GLY A 48 20.25 -2.00 11.61
N THR A 49 20.71 -1.83 12.85
CA THR A 49 20.62 -0.56 13.59
C THR A 49 21.72 0.44 13.23
N ASN A 50 22.77 0.01 12.54
CA ASN A 50 23.90 0.87 12.19
C ASN A 50 24.21 0.90 10.68
N GLU A 51 24.77 2.03 10.25
CA GLU A 51 25.10 2.31 8.83
C GLU A 51 26.11 1.33 8.24
N LEU A 52 26.98 0.76 9.10
CA LEU A 52 28.00 -0.20 8.68
C LEU A 52 27.51 -1.65 8.68
N GLY A 53 26.29 -1.94 9.18
CA GLY A 53 25.73 -3.29 9.22
C GLY A 53 26.46 -4.29 10.12
N ILE A 54 27.36 -3.82 11.00
CA ILE A 54 28.21 -4.67 11.86
C ILE A 54 27.75 -4.67 13.32
N ASN A 55 27.89 -5.79 14.01
CA ASN A 55 27.69 -5.84 15.46
C ASN A 55 28.86 -5.17 16.19
N ALA A 56 28.75 -3.86 16.41
CA ALA A 56 29.76 -3.04 17.06
C ALA A 56 30.11 -3.52 18.48
N SER A 57 29.14 -4.12 19.19
CA SER A 57 29.36 -4.66 20.54
C SER A 57 30.26 -5.90 20.51
N LYS A 58 30.07 -6.80 19.54
CA LYS A 58 30.91 -8.00 19.37
C LYS A 58 32.33 -7.61 18.95
N LEU A 59 32.45 -6.68 18.00
CA LEU A 59 33.76 -6.14 17.59
C LEU A 59 34.49 -5.46 18.77
N ALA A 60 33.80 -4.64 19.55
CA ALA A 60 34.38 -3.97 20.72
C ALA A 60 34.93 -4.96 21.75
N ARG A 61 34.26 -6.10 21.95
CA ARG A 61 34.76 -7.17 22.85
C ARG A 61 36.04 -7.81 22.32
N TRP A 62 36.15 -8.04 21.02
CA TRP A 62 37.40 -8.56 20.43
C TRP A 62 38.58 -7.61 20.64
N CYS A 63 38.33 -6.31 20.53
CA CYS A 63 39.36 -5.28 20.72
C CYS A 63 39.61 -4.89 22.19
N ALA A 64 39.05 -5.61 23.16
CA ALA A 64 39.13 -5.28 24.59
C ALA A 64 38.65 -3.86 24.96
N PHE A 65 37.68 -3.32 24.22
CA PHE A 65 37.13 -2.01 24.50
C PHE A 65 36.11 -2.08 25.64
N LYS A 66 36.20 -1.12 26.56
CA LYS A 66 35.21 -0.96 27.63
C LYS A 66 33.80 -0.63 27.11
N ASP A 67 33.72 0.11 26.01
CA ASP A 67 32.47 0.56 25.41
C ASP A 67 32.58 0.52 23.87
N ARG A 68 31.49 0.13 23.20
CA ARG A 68 31.36 0.19 21.74
C ARG A 68 31.51 1.61 21.20
N ALA A 69 31.21 2.64 22.00
CA ALA A 69 31.37 4.02 21.60
C ALA A 69 32.84 4.37 21.24
N THR A 70 33.82 3.60 21.74
CA THR A 70 35.25 3.78 21.41
C THR A 70 35.51 3.67 19.90
N LEU A 71 34.76 2.81 19.19
CA LEU A 71 34.85 2.67 17.73
C LEU A 71 34.55 4.00 17.00
N TYR A 72 33.68 4.82 17.57
CA TYR A 72 33.23 6.08 16.97
C TYR A 72 33.86 7.33 17.59
N LYS A 73 34.37 7.24 18.83
CA LYS A 73 35.04 8.35 19.54
C LYS A 73 36.51 8.49 19.15
N ASN A 74 37.18 7.38 18.86
CA ASN A 74 38.57 7.42 18.41
C ASN A 74 38.60 7.73 16.90
N SER A 75 39.15 8.88 16.52
CA SER A 75 39.16 9.35 15.13
C SER A 75 39.92 8.42 14.19
N VAL A 76 41.01 7.79 14.65
CA VAL A 76 41.81 6.86 13.84
C VAL A 76 40.99 5.62 13.49
N ILE A 77 40.33 5.03 14.49
CA ILE A 77 39.48 3.85 14.31
C ILE A 77 38.27 4.20 13.44
N ARG A 78 37.58 5.30 13.76
CA ARG A 78 36.39 5.74 13.02
C ARG A 78 36.66 5.93 11.53
N ASN A 79 37.82 6.47 11.18
CA ASN A 79 38.18 6.72 9.79
C ASN A 79 38.62 5.43 9.05
N ALA A 80 39.20 4.46 9.75
CA ALA A 80 39.64 3.19 9.17
C ALA A 80 38.48 2.20 8.97
N LEU A 81 37.54 2.15 9.93
CA LEU A 81 36.50 1.14 10.02
C LEU A 81 35.67 0.93 8.73
N PRO A 82 35.17 1.98 8.04
CA PRO A 82 34.41 1.77 6.80
C PRO A 82 35.24 1.10 5.70
N ARG A 83 36.54 1.43 5.61
CA ARG A 83 37.45 0.83 4.64
C ARG A 83 37.73 -0.63 4.99
N ASP A 84 37.95 -0.93 6.26
CA ASP A 84 38.19 -2.30 6.72
C ASP A 84 36.95 -3.18 6.50
N VAL A 85 35.75 -2.68 6.81
CA VAL A 85 34.47 -3.36 6.53
C VAL A 85 34.31 -3.65 5.04
N LYS A 86 34.64 -2.68 4.16
CA LYS A 86 34.60 -2.87 2.71
C LYS A 86 35.60 -3.93 2.22
N ASN A 87 36.78 -4.00 2.82
CA ASN A 87 37.83 -4.91 2.41
C ASN A 87 37.62 -6.35 2.89
N ILE A 88 37.18 -6.53 4.14
CA ILE A 88 37.02 -7.86 4.76
C ILE A 88 35.61 -8.42 4.52
N GLY A 89 34.61 -7.55 4.43
CA GLY A 89 33.20 -7.95 4.29
C GLY A 89 32.54 -8.30 5.63
N ILE A 90 31.22 -8.48 5.59
CA ILE A 90 30.37 -8.80 6.74
C ILE A 90 29.96 -10.28 6.65
N GLU A 91 29.81 -10.93 7.80
CA GLU A 91 29.26 -12.29 7.91
C GLU A 91 27.97 -12.40 7.08
N ASP A 92 27.90 -13.45 6.25
CA ASP A 92 26.69 -13.75 5.49
C ASP A 92 25.53 -13.97 6.46
N SER A 93 24.31 -13.62 6.05
CA SER A 93 23.13 -13.89 6.88
C SER A 93 23.11 -15.39 7.18
N GLN A 94 23.09 -15.74 8.46
CA GLN A 94 22.70 -17.10 8.84
C GLN A 94 21.37 -17.42 8.15
N PRO A 95 21.16 -18.67 7.71
CA PRO A 95 19.90 -19.06 7.10
C PRO A 95 18.77 -18.68 8.06
N ARG A 96 17.90 -17.77 7.60
CA ARG A 96 16.76 -17.24 8.39
C ARG A 96 15.99 -18.39 9.02
N SER A 97 15.58 -18.20 10.27
CA SER A 97 14.81 -19.21 11.01
C SER A 97 13.53 -19.58 10.24
N ILE A 98 13.07 -20.82 10.38
CA ILE A 98 11.83 -21.32 9.72
C ILE A 98 10.62 -20.41 10.00
N THR A 99 10.61 -19.79 11.18
CA THR A 99 9.61 -18.82 11.63
C THR A 99 9.60 -17.51 10.84
N GLU A 100 10.76 -17.00 10.42
CA GLU A 100 10.82 -15.78 9.60
C GLU A 100 10.35 -16.03 8.17
N LYS A 101 10.72 -17.18 7.59
CA LYS A 101 10.21 -17.59 6.26
C LYS A 101 8.69 -17.72 6.23
N LYS A 102 8.11 -18.40 7.23
CA LYS A 102 6.64 -18.53 7.35
C LYS A 102 5.92 -17.18 7.45
N ARG A 103 6.54 -16.18 8.08
CA ARG A 103 5.98 -14.83 8.17
C ARG A 103 6.00 -14.14 6.81
N ASP A 104 7.13 -14.21 6.11
CA ASP A 104 7.27 -13.61 4.77
C ASP A 104 6.31 -14.25 3.77
N ASP A 105 6.17 -15.58 3.81
CA ASP A 105 5.22 -16.34 2.97
C ASP A 105 3.76 -15.97 3.26
N LEU A 106 3.42 -15.78 4.55
CA LEU A 106 2.08 -15.34 4.96
C LEU A 106 1.78 -13.92 4.47
N VAL A 107 2.75 -13.01 4.57
CA VAL A 107 2.61 -11.62 4.08
C VAL A 107 2.44 -11.61 2.57
N ALA A 108 3.19 -12.43 1.83
CA ALA A 108 3.05 -12.56 0.38
C ALA A 108 1.66 -13.09 -0.02
N SER A 109 1.17 -14.12 0.68
CA SER A 109 -0.18 -14.66 0.48
C SER A 109 -1.25 -13.60 0.71
N GLN A 110 -1.18 -12.88 1.83
CA GLN A 110 -2.13 -11.81 2.16
C GLN A 110 -2.11 -10.68 1.13
N GLN A 111 -0.94 -10.34 0.58
CA GLN A 111 -0.83 -9.33 -0.47
C GLN A 111 -1.48 -9.77 -1.79
N CYS A 112 -1.33 -11.04 -2.17
CA CYS A 112 -2.02 -11.61 -3.32
C CYS A 112 -3.55 -11.57 -3.11
N ASP A 113 -4.03 -12.01 -1.95
CA ASP A 113 -5.46 -12.01 -1.62
C ASP A 113 -6.07 -10.59 -1.69
N ILE A 114 -5.36 -9.58 -1.18
CA ILE A 114 -5.80 -8.18 -1.23
C ILE A 114 -5.88 -7.67 -2.67
N ASN A 115 -4.90 -8.01 -3.51
CA ASN A 115 -4.88 -7.59 -4.91
C ASN A 115 -6.06 -8.21 -5.69
N GLU A 116 -6.34 -9.49 -5.47
CA GLU A 116 -7.47 -10.19 -6.11
C GLU A 116 -8.81 -9.61 -5.65
N GLN A 117 -8.97 -9.34 -4.36
CA GLN A 117 -10.16 -8.67 -3.82
C GLN A 117 -10.33 -7.25 -4.39
N GLY A 118 -9.23 -6.50 -4.53
CA GLY A 118 -9.24 -5.17 -5.15
C GLY A 118 -9.74 -5.20 -6.60
N GLN A 119 -9.28 -6.17 -7.41
CA GLN A 119 -9.75 -6.35 -8.78
C GLN A 119 -11.24 -6.72 -8.85
N LEU A 120 -11.70 -7.57 -7.92
CA LEU A 120 -13.11 -7.93 -7.83
C LEU A 120 -14.00 -6.72 -7.51
N ILE A 121 -13.58 -5.86 -6.57
CA ILE A 121 -14.31 -4.64 -6.21
C ILE A 121 -14.43 -3.69 -7.42
N VAL A 122 -13.36 -3.49 -8.19
CA VAL A 122 -13.38 -2.66 -9.40
C VAL A 122 -14.39 -3.21 -10.42
N THR A 123 -14.38 -4.54 -10.61
CA THR A 123 -15.28 -5.21 -11.55
C THR A 123 -16.74 -5.07 -11.13
N LEU A 124 -17.05 -5.29 -9.84
CA LEU A 124 -18.40 -5.15 -9.30
C LEU A 124 -18.90 -3.71 -9.39
N ASN A 125 -18.06 -2.71 -9.09
CA ASN A 125 -18.44 -1.31 -9.24
C ASN A 125 -18.77 -0.94 -10.69
N ALA A 126 -18.00 -1.44 -11.66
CA ALA A 126 -18.30 -1.23 -13.08
C ALA A 126 -19.65 -1.86 -13.49
N GLN A 127 -19.97 -3.05 -12.95
CA GLN A 127 -21.26 -3.69 -13.17
C GLN A 127 -22.42 -2.90 -12.56
N ILE A 128 -22.26 -2.40 -11.33
CA ILE A 128 -23.26 -1.55 -10.67
C ILE A 128 -23.54 -0.30 -11.51
N GLN A 129 -22.50 0.43 -11.92
CA GLN A 129 -22.67 1.63 -12.75
C GLN A 129 -23.39 1.32 -14.08
N THR A 130 -23.07 0.18 -14.70
CA THR A 130 -23.73 -0.25 -15.94
C THR A 130 -25.21 -0.54 -15.70
N LEU A 131 -25.55 -1.21 -14.60
CA LEU A 131 -26.93 -1.53 -14.25
C LEU A 131 -27.72 -0.25 -13.91
N GLU A 132 -27.13 0.69 -13.18
CA GLU A 132 -27.73 1.98 -12.86
C GLU A 132 -28.03 2.80 -14.12
N GLN A 133 -27.11 2.83 -15.08
CA GLN A 133 -27.34 3.51 -16.37
C GLN A 133 -28.48 2.86 -17.16
N LYS A 134 -28.51 1.52 -17.24
CA LYS A 134 -29.59 0.80 -17.92
C LYS A 134 -30.95 1.07 -17.29
N LEU A 135 -31.02 1.00 -15.96
CA LEU A 135 -32.25 1.26 -15.22
C LEU A 135 -32.74 2.69 -15.46
N LYS A 136 -31.84 3.68 -15.47
CA LYS A 136 -32.18 5.07 -15.75
C LYS A 136 -32.80 5.24 -17.14
N ILE A 137 -32.16 4.67 -18.18
CA ILE A 137 -32.68 4.71 -19.55
C ILE A 137 -34.07 4.08 -19.62
N GLU A 138 -34.26 2.92 -19.00
CA GLU A 138 -35.53 2.19 -19.02
C GLU A 138 -36.65 2.96 -18.30
N VAL A 139 -36.32 3.65 -17.21
CA VAL A 139 -37.27 4.54 -16.50
C VAL A 139 -37.64 5.74 -17.37
N ASP A 140 -36.67 6.38 -18.02
CA ASP A 140 -36.90 7.53 -18.89
C ASP A 140 -37.78 7.14 -20.09
N GLU A 141 -37.54 5.98 -20.71
CA GLU A 141 -38.36 5.43 -21.79
C GLU A 141 -39.81 5.14 -21.34
N ARG A 142 -39.97 4.53 -20.16
CA ARG A 142 -41.31 4.28 -19.59
C ARG A 142 -42.05 5.57 -19.28
N ASN A 143 -41.37 6.56 -18.71
CA ASN A 143 -41.96 7.87 -18.41
C ASN A 143 -42.39 8.60 -19.69
N ALA A 144 -41.57 8.56 -20.75
CA ALA A 144 -41.93 9.11 -22.05
C ALA A 144 -43.17 8.42 -22.63
N ARG A 145 -43.27 7.09 -22.50
CA ARG A 145 -44.44 6.34 -22.97
C ARG A 145 -45.70 6.64 -22.16
N ILE A 146 -45.59 6.77 -20.84
CA ILE A 146 -46.71 7.19 -19.98
C ILE A 146 -47.22 8.56 -20.43
N HIS A 147 -46.32 9.52 -20.61
CA HIS A 147 -46.69 10.86 -21.05
C HIS A 147 -47.39 10.87 -22.42
N GLU A 148 -46.89 10.10 -23.38
CA GLU A 148 -47.54 9.94 -24.70
C GLU A 148 -48.96 9.37 -24.57
N LEU A 149 -49.15 8.37 -23.70
CA LEU A 149 -50.45 7.75 -23.47
C LEU A 149 -51.43 8.71 -22.76
N GLU A 150 -50.95 9.52 -21.82
CA GLU A 150 -51.74 10.56 -21.15
C GLU A 150 -52.23 11.61 -22.15
N LEU A 151 -51.37 12.05 -23.07
CA LEU A 151 -51.73 12.99 -24.14
C LEU A 151 -52.79 12.39 -25.07
N LYS A 152 -52.64 11.13 -25.48
CA LYS A 152 -53.64 10.42 -26.31
C LYS A 152 -54.97 10.29 -25.59
N LEU A 153 -54.94 9.97 -24.30
CA LEU A 153 -56.15 9.87 -23.48
C LEU A 153 -56.86 11.22 -23.36
N ALA A 154 -56.12 12.30 -23.14
CA ALA A 154 -56.68 13.65 -23.08
C ALA A 154 -57.31 14.06 -24.42
N ALA A 155 -56.63 13.81 -25.55
CA ALA A 155 -57.17 14.07 -26.88
C ALA A 155 -58.43 13.25 -27.17
N SER A 156 -58.46 11.97 -26.77
CA SER A 156 -59.63 11.11 -26.93
C SER A 156 -60.81 11.59 -26.08
N LYS A 157 -60.57 12.02 -24.82
CA LYS A 157 -61.62 12.58 -23.96
C LYS A 157 -62.21 13.84 -24.57
N GLN A 158 -61.36 14.76 -25.04
CA GLN A 158 -61.80 15.98 -25.71
C GLN A 158 -62.65 15.68 -26.96
N SER A 159 -62.23 14.72 -27.78
CA SER A 159 -62.99 14.31 -28.97
C SER A 159 -64.37 13.74 -28.60
N VAL A 160 -64.45 12.92 -27.55
CA VAL A 160 -65.73 12.40 -27.05
C VAL A 160 -66.62 13.53 -26.53
N ASP A 161 -66.09 14.45 -25.74
CA ASP A 161 -66.84 15.60 -25.21
C ASP A 161 -67.37 16.50 -26.34
N ASP A 162 -66.55 16.74 -27.36
CA ASP A 162 -66.95 17.48 -28.56
C ASP A 162 -68.06 16.75 -29.33
N HIS A 163 -67.95 15.42 -29.50
CA HIS A 163 -69.00 14.60 -30.11
C HIS A 163 -70.32 14.66 -29.32
N ILE A 164 -70.27 14.58 -27.99
CA ILE A 164 -71.45 14.68 -27.12
C ILE A 164 -72.09 16.05 -27.26
N ARG A 165 -71.30 17.13 -27.27
CA ARG A 165 -71.81 18.50 -27.47
C ARG A 165 -72.46 18.67 -28.83
N CYS A 166 -71.80 18.25 -29.90
CA CYS A 166 -72.36 18.30 -31.25
C CYS A 166 -73.64 17.48 -31.37
N HIS A 167 -73.71 16.29 -30.77
CA HIS A 167 -74.91 15.48 -30.75
C HIS A 167 -76.06 16.17 -30.00
N ALA A 168 -75.79 16.78 -28.84
CA ALA A 168 -76.79 17.53 -28.09
C ALA A 168 -77.34 18.73 -28.89
N GLU A 169 -76.48 19.46 -29.62
CA GLU A 169 -76.89 20.53 -30.54
C GLU A 169 -77.75 20.01 -31.68
N GLN A 170 -77.39 18.88 -32.29
CA GLN A 170 -78.18 18.23 -33.34
C GLN A 170 -79.58 17.85 -32.85
N VAL A 171 -79.67 17.22 -31.67
CA VAL A 171 -80.94 16.86 -31.04
C VAL A 171 -81.79 18.11 -30.78
N ARG A 172 -81.20 19.16 -30.20
CA ARG A 172 -81.89 20.43 -29.94
C ARG A 172 -82.43 21.05 -31.24
N ASN A 173 -81.61 21.10 -32.28
CA ASN A 173 -82.01 21.63 -33.59
C ASN A 173 -83.12 20.79 -34.23
N SER A 174 -83.06 19.46 -34.12
CA SER A 174 -84.09 18.55 -34.63
C SER A 174 -85.45 18.76 -33.94
N ILE A 175 -85.47 18.96 -32.62
CA ILE A 175 -86.69 19.23 -31.85
C ILE A 175 -87.29 20.58 -32.26
N LEU A 176 -86.46 21.63 -32.36
CA LEU A 176 -86.93 22.99 -32.68
C LEU A 176 -87.35 23.15 -34.15
N SER A 177 -86.81 22.35 -35.07
CA SER A 177 -87.15 22.37 -36.50
C SER A 177 -88.26 21.39 -36.89
N GLY A 178 -88.84 20.65 -35.92
CA GLY A 178 -89.89 19.65 -36.20
C GLY A 178 -89.44 18.51 -37.11
N GLY A 179 -88.14 18.16 -37.09
CA GLY A 179 -87.57 17.09 -37.91
C GLY A 179 -87.29 17.45 -39.38
N ARG A 180 -87.40 18.73 -39.77
CA ARG A 180 -86.94 19.20 -41.09
C ARG A 180 -85.47 19.62 -40.99
N THR A 181 -84.56 18.73 -41.34
CA THR A 181 -83.16 19.11 -41.59
C THR A 181 -83.13 20.20 -42.64
N PHE A 182 -82.47 21.33 -42.34
CA PHE A 182 -82.35 22.45 -43.25
C PHE A 182 -81.67 22.01 -44.54
N ASP A 183 -82.43 21.96 -45.64
CA ASP A 183 -81.91 22.15 -46.98
C ASP A 183 -81.35 23.56 -47.07
N ARG A 184 -80.06 23.69 -47.40
CA ARG A 184 -79.48 24.91 -47.95
C ARG A 184 -78.43 24.57 -48.99
N THR A 185 -78.86 24.66 -50.25
CA THR A 185 -78.12 25.33 -51.33
C THR A 185 -77.47 26.62 -50.86
#